data_AF-K9KDP3-F1
#
_entry.id   AF-K9KDP3-F1
#
_cell.length_a   1.000
_cell.length_b   1.000
_cell.length_c   1.000
_cell.angle_alpha   90.00
_cell.angle_beta   90.00
_cell.angle_gamma   90.00
#
_symmetry.space_group_name_H-M   'P 1'
#
loop_
_entity.id
_entity.type
_entity.pdbx_description
1 polymer ?
#
loop_
_entity_poly.entity_id
_entity_poly.type
_entity_poly.pdbx_seq_one_letter_code
_entity_poly.pdbx_strand_id
1 'polypeptide(L)'
;LFLNRAARKMRQFLKINISEDFNLHLARVSQGTLKLLNCTTKGKGRKPPSLGEAQPTKNLEENKSLKEQKKQNDLCFLKILLQKIKTCWNKILRDAKEH
;
A
#
# COMPACT_ATOMS: atom_id res chain seq x y z
N LEU A 1 -5.90 -7.34 -9.50
CA LEU A 1 -6.50 -7.43 -8.14
C LEU A 1 -5.48 -7.16 -7.02
N PHE A 2 -4.31 -7.80 -7.04
CA PHE A 2 -3.26 -7.67 -6.00
C PHE A 2 -2.71 -6.25 -5.85
N LEU A 3 -2.15 -5.64 -6.91
CA LEU A 3 -1.50 -4.32 -6.84
C LEU A 3 -2.43 -3.21 -6.29
N ASN A 4 -3.72 -3.25 -6.64
CA ASN A 4 -4.70 -2.29 -6.11
C ASN A 4 -4.88 -2.44 -4.59
N ARG A 5 -5.05 -3.67 -4.11
CA ARG A 5 -5.15 -3.97 -2.67
C ARG A 5 -3.86 -3.63 -1.92
N ALA A 6 -2.72 -3.99 -2.48
CA ALA A 6 -1.41 -3.73 -1.91
C ALA A 6 -1.14 -2.22 -1.77
N ALA A 7 -1.42 -1.43 -2.82
CA ALA A 7 -1.26 0.02 -2.80
C ALA A 7 -2.18 0.70 -1.77
N ARG A 8 -3.42 0.22 -1.59
CA ARG A 8 -4.30 0.71 -0.50
C ARG A 8 -3.77 0.34 0.88
N LYS A 9 -3.25 -0.87 1.06
CA LYS A 9 -2.64 -1.32 2.32
C LYS A 9 -1.40 -0.48 2.70
N MET A 10 -0.57 -0.10 1.72
CA MET A 10 0.60 0.76 1.94
C MET A 10 0.24 2.12 2.59
N ARG A 11 -0.92 2.69 2.28
CA ARG A 11 -1.36 3.97 2.90
C ARG A 11 -1.54 3.86 4.42
N GLN A 12 -1.77 2.66 4.96
CA GLN A 12 -1.89 2.47 6.41
C GLN A 12 -0.56 2.66 7.14
N PHE A 13 0.57 2.39 6.47
CA PHE A 13 1.90 2.53 7.05
C PHE A 13 2.38 3.99 7.14
N LEU A 14 1.75 4.91 6.39
CA LEU A 14 2.01 6.35 6.53
C LEU A 14 1.63 6.88 7.94
N LYS A 15 0.75 6.18 8.66
CA LYS A 15 0.34 6.53 10.02
C LYS A 15 1.36 6.14 11.09
N ILE A 16 2.34 5.30 10.75
CA ILE A 16 3.34 4.75 11.68
C ILE A 16 4.53 5.71 11.86
N ASN A 17 4.53 6.83 11.12
CA ASN A 17 5.52 7.92 11.15
C ASN A 17 6.97 7.43 11.25
N ILE A 18 7.47 6.80 10.18
CA ILE A 18 8.80 6.19 10.13
C ILE A 18 9.87 7.27 9.91
N SER A 19 9.79 7.99 8.80
CA SER A 19 10.62 9.13 8.41
C SER A 19 9.88 9.89 7.31
N GLU A 20 10.07 11.21 7.22
CA GLU A 20 9.40 12.04 6.21
C GLU A 20 9.73 11.60 4.78
N ASP A 21 11.02 11.41 4.47
CA ASP A 21 11.47 10.96 3.15
C ASP A 21 10.91 9.57 2.80
N PHE A 22 10.95 8.65 3.76
CA PHE A 22 10.41 7.31 3.55
C PHE A 22 8.89 7.34 3.32
N ASN A 23 8.17 8.17 4.07
CA ASN A 23 6.73 8.36 3.92
C ASN A 23 6.40 8.97 2.55
N LEU A 24 7.20 9.93 2.07
CA LEU A 24 7.06 10.52 0.74
C LEU A 24 7.22 9.47 -0.36
N HIS A 25 8.26 8.64 -0.27
CA HIS A 25 8.46 7.53 -1.21
C HIS A 25 7.32 6.51 -1.16
N LEU A 26 6.84 6.18 0.03
CA LEU A 26 5.72 5.27 0.21
C LEU A 26 4.41 5.81 -0.39
N ALA A 27 4.15 7.11 -0.21
CA ALA A 27 3.04 7.81 -0.84
C ALA A 27 3.16 7.77 -2.37
N ARG A 28 4.34 8.09 -2.91
CA ARG A 28 4.62 8.04 -4.35
C ARG A 28 4.36 6.66 -4.95
N VAL A 29 4.85 5.58 -4.32
CA VAL A 29 4.64 4.20 -4.79
C VAL A 29 3.16 3.82 -4.74
N SER A 30 2.47 4.12 -3.63
CA SER A 30 1.06 3.75 -3.47
C SER A 30 0.14 4.51 -4.45
N GLN A 31 0.29 5.83 -4.55
CA GLN A 31 -0.49 6.67 -5.46
C GLN A 31 -0.16 6.38 -6.92
N GLY A 32 1.13 6.26 -7.25
CA GLY A 32 1.60 5.91 -8.59
C GLY A 32 1.05 4.57 -9.06
N THR A 33 1.09 3.55 -8.21
CA THR A 33 0.54 2.22 -8.54
C THR A 33 -0.96 2.30 -8.86
N LEU A 34 -1.74 3.00 -8.02
CA LEU A 34 -3.19 3.16 -8.27
C LEU A 34 -3.47 3.92 -9.56
N LYS A 35 -2.73 4.99 -9.83
CA LYS A 35 -2.88 5.80 -11.04
C LYS A 35 -2.58 4.98 -12.30
N LEU A 36 -1.47 4.23 -12.32
CA LEU A 36 -1.09 3.41 -13.46
C LEU A 36 -2.09 2.28 -13.74
N LEU A 37 -2.59 1.62 -12.69
CA LEU A 37 -3.64 0.60 -12.84
C LEU A 37 -4.92 1.17 -13.47
N ASN A 38 -5.29 2.40 -13.08
CA ASN A 38 -6.45 3.07 -13.66
C ASN A 38 -6.22 3.46 -15.13
N CYS A 39 -4.98 3.81 -15.52
CA CYS A 39 -4.64 4.03 -16.93
C CYS A 39 -4.81 2.74 -17.75
N THR A 40 -4.35 1.59 -17.23
CA THR A 40 -4.50 0.30 -17.93
C THR A 40 -5.94 -0.20 -18.05
N THR A 41 -6.89 0.38 -17.30
CA THR A 41 -8.31 -0.05 -17.29
C THR A 41 -9.25 0.87 -18.07
N LYS A 42 -8.77 1.92 -18.75
CA LYS A 42 -9.62 2.87 -19.50
C LYS A 42 -10.48 2.26 -20.63
N GLY A 43 -10.35 0.97 -20.95
CA GLY A 43 -11.28 0.23 -21.82
C GLY A 43 -12.48 -0.44 -21.14
N LYS A 44 -12.58 -0.47 -19.80
CA LYS A 44 -13.76 -1.00 -19.09
C LYS A 44 -14.15 -0.04 -17.96
N GLY A 45 -15.19 0.76 -18.23
CA GLY A 45 -15.74 1.72 -17.28
C GLY A 45 -16.09 1.07 -15.94
N ARG A 46 -15.66 1.71 -14.85
CA ARG A 46 -16.10 1.34 -13.51
C ARG A 46 -16.29 2.57 -12.64
N LYS A 47 -17.47 2.62 -12.01
CA LYS A 47 -17.94 3.64 -11.07
C LYS A 47 -16.95 3.89 -9.91
N PRO A 48 -16.92 5.11 -9.33
CA PRO A 48 -16.09 5.40 -8.17
C PRO A 48 -16.55 4.56 -6.95
N PRO A 49 -15.63 4.12 -6.06
CA PRO A 49 -16.02 3.55 -4.78
C PRO A 49 -16.54 4.66 -3.86
N SER A 50 -17.68 4.43 -3.22
CA SER A 50 -18.19 5.26 -2.12
C SER A 50 -17.22 5.22 -0.93
N LEU A 51 -17.02 6.40 -0.35
CA LEU A 51 -16.19 6.64 0.83
C LEU A 51 -17.01 6.26 2.07
N GLY A 52 -16.89 5.03 2.53
CA GLY A 52 -17.43 4.62 3.83
C GLY A 52 -16.49 5.06 4.94
N GLU A 53 -16.97 5.96 5.80
CA GLU A 53 -16.26 6.49 6.97
C GLU A 53 -16.05 5.38 8.01
N ALA A 54 -14.83 5.31 8.55
CA ALA A 54 -14.47 4.38 9.60
C ALA A 54 -14.75 5.00 10.97
N GLN A 55 -15.56 4.33 11.80
CA GLN A 55 -15.65 4.64 13.22
C GLN A 55 -14.40 4.15 13.98
N PRO A 56 -13.86 4.92 14.93
CA PRO A 56 -12.82 4.46 15.85
C PRO A 56 -13.42 4.04 17.20
N THR A 57 -13.19 2.80 17.63
CA THR A 57 -13.48 2.34 19.00
C THR A 57 -12.20 2.07 19.80
N LYS A 58 -11.98 2.99 20.75
CA LYS A 58 -11.55 2.83 22.16
C LYS A 58 -10.36 1.92 22.53
N ASN A 59 -9.35 2.60 23.08
CA ASN A 59 -8.47 2.31 24.24
C ASN A 59 -7.92 0.90 24.46
N LEU A 60 -6.59 0.79 24.35
CA LEU A 60 -5.82 -0.10 25.21
C LEU A 60 -4.43 0.49 25.47
N GLU A 61 -4.08 0.62 26.75
CA GLU A 61 -2.78 1.08 27.22
C GLU A 61 -1.73 -0.02 26.94
N GLU A 62 -1.25 -0.08 25.70
CA GLU A 62 -0.23 -1.06 25.28
C GLU A 62 1.16 -0.65 25.82
N ASN A 63 1.83 -1.59 26.51
CA ASN A 63 3.22 -1.48 26.98
C ASN A 63 4.18 -1.02 25.87
N LYS A 64 5.13 -0.14 26.18
CA LYS A 64 6.06 0.49 25.22
C LYS A 64 6.81 -0.55 24.37
N SER A 65 7.20 -1.67 24.96
CA SER A 65 7.85 -2.81 24.29
C SER A 65 6.94 -3.53 23.29
N LEU A 66 5.65 -3.70 23.60
CA LEU A 66 4.67 -4.33 22.72
C LEU A 66 4.39 -3.44 21.49
N LYS A 67 4.32 -2.13 21.68
CA LYS A 67 4.20 -1.14 20.58
C LYS A 67 5.40 -1.19 19.64
N GLU A 68 6.60 -1.35 20.18
CA GLU A 68 7.84 -1.42 19.40
C GLU A 68 7.96 -2.74 18.63
N GLN A 69 7.61 -3.87 19.26
CA GLN A 69 7.54 -5.17 18.57
C GLN A 69 6.49 -5.17 17.44
N LYS A 70 5.32 -4.57 17.68
CA LYS A 70 4.25 -4.38 16.68
C LYS A 70 4.74 -3.51 15.52
N LYS A 71 5.42 -2.39 15.80
CA LYS A 71 6.06 -1.54 14.79
C LYS A 71 7.10 -2.30 13.97
N GLN A 72 7.93 -3.13 14.61
CA GLN A 72 8.93 -3.94 13.91
C GLN A 72 8.29 -5.00 13.00
N ASN A 73 7.24 -5.66 13.49
CA ASN A 73 6.45 -6.61 12.69
C ASN A 73 5.78 -5.92 11.49
N ASP A 74 5.25 -4.71 11.69
CA ASP A 74 4.67 -3.88 10.64
C ASP A 74 5.72 -3.49 9.59
N LEU A 75 6.93 -3.12 10.00
CA LEU A 75 8.04 -2.82 9.08
C LEU A 75 8.49 -4.06 8.29
N CYS A 76 8.55 -5.22 8.94
CA CYS A 76 8.87 -6.48 8.26
C CYS A 76 7.81 -6.82 7.20
N PHE A 77 6.53 -6.70 7.56
CA PHE A 77 5.43 -6.87 6.61
C PHE A 77 5.52 -5.86 5.46
N LEU A 78 5.83 -4.59 5.75
CA LEU A 78 5.98 -3.55 4.74
C LEU A 78 7.09 -3.88 3.74
N LYS A 79 8.23 -4.37 4.22
CA LYS A 79 9.34 -4.83 3.36
C LYS A 79 8.87 -5.94 2.41
N ILE A 80 8.17 -6.95 2.93
CA ILE A 80 7.63 -8.06 2.12
C ILE A 80 6.61 -7.54 1.10
N LEU A 81 5.75 -6.61 1.51
CA LEU A 81 4.75 -6.00 0.64
C LEU A 81 5.40 -5.26 -0.53
N LEU A 82 6.43 -4.45 -0.26
CA LEU A 82 7.20 -3.73 -1.28
C LEU A 82 7.86 -4.70 -2.28
N GLN A 83 8.45 -5.80 -1.79
CA GLN A 83 9.03 -6.82 -2.66
C GLN A 83 7.98 -7.46 -3.58
N LYS A 84 6.82 -7.84 -3.03
CA LYS A 84 5.73 -8.43 -3.83
C LYS A 84 5.17 -7.44 -4.87
N ILE A 85 5.08 -6.15 -4.53
CA ILE A 85 4.69 -5.11 -5.49
C ILE A 85 5.69 -5.00 -6.63
N LYS A 86 6.99 -4.94 -6.32
CA LYS A 86 8.07 -4.91 -7.33
C LYS A 86 7.98 -6.11 -8.27
N THR A 87 7.89 -7.33 -7.71
CA THR A 87 7.78 -8.55 -8.51
C THR A 87 6.56 -8.55 -9.40
N CYS A 88 5.40 -8.10 -8.90
CA CYS A 88 4.17 -8.06 -9.68
C CYS A 88 4.24 -7.05 -10.82
N TRP A 89 4.82 -5.86 -10.60
CA TRP A 89 5.06 -4.88 -11.67
C TRP A 89 6.04 -5.41 -12.72
N ASN A 90 7.14 -6.03 -12.30
CA ASN A 90 8.12 -6.61 -13.22
C ASN A 90 7.52 -7.70 -14.10
N LYS A 91 6.57 -8.49 -13.58
CA LYS A 91 5.83 -9.49 -14.36
C LYS A 91 4.98 -8.81 -15.43
N ILE A 92 4.15 -7.83 -15.04
CA ILE A 92 3.30 -7.07 -15.99
C ILE A 92 4.13 -6.43 -17.10
N LEU A 93 5.27 -5.83 -16.75
CA LEU A 93 6.13 -5.17 -17.73
C LEU A 93 6.88 -6.14 -18.65
N ARG A 94 7.19 -7.35 -18.17
CA ARG A 94 7.78 -8.40 -19.01
C ARG A 94 6.77 -8.93 -20.00
N ASP A 95 5.59 -9.30 -19.52
CA ASP A 95 4.50 -9.81 -20.35
C ASP A 95 4.08 -8.79 -21.42
N ALA A 96 4.19 -7.48 -21.14
CA ALA A 96 3.90 -6.41 -22.09
C ALA A 96 5.01 -6.12 -23.12
N LYS A 97 6.25 -6.63 -22.94
CA LYS A 97 7.36 -6.47 -23.89
C LYS A 97 7.47 -7.60 -24.90
N GLU A 98 6.83 -8.73 -24.60
CA GLU A 98 6.82 -9.93 -25.45
C GLU A 98 5.67 -9.89 -26.50
N HIS A 99 4.93 -8.78 -26.55
CA HIS A 99 3.88 -8.45 -27.52
C HIS A 99 4.23 -7.17 -28.27
#